data_AF-A0A0C9SRZ6-F1
#
_entry.id   AF-A0A0C9SRZ6-F1
#
_cell.length_a   1.000
_cell.length_b   1.000
_cell.length_c   1.000
_cell.angle_alpha   90.00
_cell.angle_beta   90.00
_cell.angle_gamma   90.00
#
_symmetry.space_group_name_H-M   'P 1'
#
loop_
_entity.id
_entity.type
_entity.pdbx_description
1 polymer ?
#
loop_
_entity_poly.entity_id
_entity_poly.type
_entity_poly.pdbx_seq_one_letter_code
_entity_poly.pdbx_strand_id
1 'polypeptide(L)'
;MDLTHSLSIILRLAEQTPWKNDIKDIIKLILCLSIITSKKYVIPHRDIGNWTAHPVQLTATQTNSSDCGLWVLAQIAVVLQGYDTTGLQEKDMALSRSYL
;
A
#
# COMPACT_ATOMS: atom_id res chain seq x y z
N MET A 1 -22.31 -0.74 8.84
CA MET A 1 -20.86 -0.85 9.06
C MET A 1 -20.27 -1.00 7.66
N ASP A 2 -20.07 0.13 6.99
CA ASP A 2 -19.63 0.16 5.60
C ASP A 2 -18.17 -0.26 5.53
N LEU A 3 -17.90 -1.38 4.88
CA LEU A 3 -16.56 -1.85 4.56
C LEU A 3 -16.05 -0.99 3.38
N THR A 4 -15.55 0.20 3.69
CA THR A 4 -14.86 1.03 2.71
C THR A 4 -13.53 0.35 2.38
N HIS A 5 -13.36 -0.13 1.15
CA HIS A 5 -12.10 -0.70 0.69
C HIS A 5 -11.05 0.41 0.63
N SER A 6 -10.03 0.34 1.48
CA SER A 6 -8.95 1.32 1.56
C SER A 6 -7.71 0.84 0.81
N LEU A 7 -7.17 1.70 -0.05
CA LEU A 7 -5.86 1.51 -0.66
C LEU A 7 -4.84 2.41 0.04
N SER A 8 -3.83 1.78 0.65
CA SER A 8 -2.73 2.45 1.34
C SER A 8 -1.55 2.65 0.39
N ILE A 9 -1.20 3.91 0.09
CA ILE A 9 -0.09 4.27 -0.81
C ILE A 9 1.14 4.71 0.01
N ILE A 10 2.29 4.09 -0.26
CA ILE A 10 3.57 4.42 0.37
C ILE A 10 4.26 5.50 -0.47
N LEU A 11 4.38 6.72 0.07
CA LEU A 11 4.98 7.84 -0.66
C LEU A 11 6.50 7.90 -0.44
N ARG A 12 7.22 7.94 -1.56
CA ARG A 12 8.66 7.64 -1.67
C ARG A 12 9.60 8.82 -1.41
N LEU A 13 9.14 10.06 -1.53
CA LEU A 13 9.97 11.26 -1.34
C LEU A 13 9.04 12.47 -1.35
N ALA A 14 9.45 13.58 -0.73
CA ALA A 14 8.69 14.83 -0.63
C ALA A 14 8.46 15.58 -1.97
N GLU A 15 8.43 14.89 -3.10
CA GLU A 15 8.04 15.48 -4.38
C GLU A 15 6.57 15.21 -4.66
N GLN A 16 5.83 16.31 -4.79
CA GLN A 16 4.39 16.31 -4.96
C GLN A 16 3.99 15.64 -6.29
N THR A 17 3.24 14.55 -6.14
CA THR A 17 2.15 14.09 -7.04
C THR A 17 2.48 13.58 -8.46
N PRO A 18 3.18 12.43 -8.60
CA PRO A 18 2.98 11.53 -9.75
C PRO A 18 1.96 10.40 -9.49
N TRP A 19 1.82 9.96 -8.23
CA TRP A 19 1.04 8.77 -7.85
C TRP A 19 -0.45 8.82 -8.19
N LYS A 20 -1.06 10.02 -8.28
CA LYS A 20 -2.49 10.16 -8.60
C LYS A 20 -2.85 9.57 -9.96
N ASN A 21 -1.91 9.61 -10.91
CA ASN A 21 -2.09 9.01 -12.23
C ASN A 21 -2.04 7.48 -12.13
N ASP A 22 -1.15 6.95 -11.29
CA ASP A 22 -0.95 5.51 -11.10
C ASP A 22 -2.13 4.83 -10.38
N ILE A 23 -2.91 5.57 -9.57
CA ILE A 23 -4.09 5.02 -8.87
C ILE A 23 -5.04 4.34 -9.86
N LYS A 24 -5.29 4.96 -11.01
CA LYS A 24 -6.23 4.43 -12.00
C LYS A 24 -5.77 3.08 -12.53
N ASP A 25 -4.48 2.95 -12.80
CA ASP A 25 -3.87 1.71 -13.30
C ASP A 25 -3.84 0.63 -12.22
N ILE A 26 -3.56 1.00 -10.97
CA ILE A 26 -3.60 0.09 -9.82
C ILE A 26 -5.02 -0.44 -9.58
N ILE A 27 -6.04 0.43 -9.58
CA ILE A 27 -7.45 0.03 -9.43
C ILE A 27 -7.85 -0.91 -10.58
N LYS A 28 -7.45 -0.58 -11.82
CA LYS A 28 -7.71 -1.44 -12.97
C LYS A 28 -7.07 -2.82 -12.81
N LEU A 29 -5.84 -2.89 -12.30
CA LEU A 29 -5.17 -4.15 -12.02
C LEU A 29 -5.92 -4.98 -10.95
N ILE A 30 -6.33 -4.36 -9.84
CA ILE A 30 -7.12 -5.01 -8.77
C ILE A 30 -8.43 -5.58 -9.34
N LEU A 31 -9.14 -4.79 -10.16
CA LEU A 31 -10.37 -5.22 -10.82
C LEU A 31 -10.12 -6.42 -11.74
N CYS A 32 -9.07 -6.37 -12.56
CA CYS A 32 -8.69 -7.49 -13.43
C CYS A 32 -8.41 -8.76 -12.63
N LEU A 33 -7.65 -8.68 -11.53
CA LEU A 33 -7.34 -9.82 -10.67
C LEU A 33 -8.60 -10.40 -10.01
N SER A 34 -9.53 -9.55 -9.57
CA SER A 34 -10.82 -9.98 -9.02
C SER A 34 -11.68 -10.72 -10.05
N ILE A 35 -11.73 -10.22 -11.30
CA ILE A 35 -12.44 -10.88 -12.41
C ILE A 35 -11.83 -12.25 -12.73
N ILE A 36 -10.50 -12.36 -12.76
CA ILE A 36 -9.83 -13.64 -13.01
C ILE A 36 -10.14 -14.64 -11.89
N THR A 37 -10.09 -14.19 -10.64
CA THR A 37 -10.32 -15.03 -9.45
C THR A 37 -11.77 -15.50 -9.37
N SER A 38 -12.74 -14.60 -9.54
CA SER A 38 -14.18 -14.93 -9.56
C SER A 38 -14.51 -15.98 -10.63
N LYS A 39 -13.98 -15.84 -11.85
CA LYS A 39 -14.15 -16.82 -12.92
C LYS A 39 -13.54 -18.18 -12.57
N LYS A 40 -12.34 -18.20 -11.98
CA LYS A 40 -11.62 -19.43 -11.66
C LYS A 40 -12.27 -20.22 -10.51
N TYR A 41 -12.79 -19.52 -9.50
CA TYR A 41 -13.28 -20.13 -8.27
C TYR A 41 -14.81 -20.11 -8.13
N VAL A 42 -15.55 -19.69 -9.17
CA VAL A 42 -17.04 -19.58 -9.17
C VAL A 42 -17.54 -18.76 -7.98
N ILE A 43 -16.77 -17.74 -7.59
CA ILE A 43 -17.16 -16.82 -6.53
C ILE A 43 -18.03 -15.75 -7.19
N PRO A 44 -19.25 -15.48 -6.67
CA PRO A 44 -20.09 -14.41 -7.19
C PRO A 44 -19.29 -13.11 -7.25
N HIS A 45 -19.27 -12.47 -8.41
CA HIS A 45 -18.63 -11.18 -8.58
C HIS A 45 -19.32 -10.17 -7.65
N ARG A 46 -18.70 -9.90 -6.50
CA ARG A 46 -19.13 -8.81 -5.62
C ARG A 46 -18.67 -7.52 -6.27
N ASP A 47 -19.59 -6.57 -6.35
CA ASP A 47 -19.23 -5.19 -6.59
C ASP A 47 -18.16 -4.80 -5.55
N ILE A 48 -16.97 -4.42 -6.02
CA ILE A 48 -15.85 -4.10 -5.14
C ILE A 48 -16.06 -2.69 -4.52
N GLY A 49 -17.19 -2.03 -4.85
CA GLY A 49 -17.61 -0.78 -4.27
C GLY A 49 -16.71 0.39 -4.65
N ASN A 50 -16.95 1.53 -4.02
CA ASN A 50 -16.12 2.72 -4.21
C ASN A 50 -14.81 2.57 -3.44
N TRP A 51 -13.68 2.63 -4.15
CA TRP A 51 -12.35 2.63 -3.56
C TRP A 51 -11.90 4.05 -3.24
N THR A 52 -11.35 4.25 -2.05
CA THR A 52 -10.65 5.48 -1.69
C THR A 52 -9.18 5.18 -1.47
N ALA A 53 -8.32 5.98 -2.13
CA ALA A 53 -6.88 5.91 -1.95
C ALA A 53 -6.46 6.94 -0.90
N HIS A 54 -5.71 6.50 0.11
CA HIS A 54 -5.17 7.34 1.15
C HIS A 54 -3.65 7.21 1.18
N PRO A 55 -2.91 8.34 1.22
CA PRO A 55 -1.48 8.29 1.46
C PRO A 55 -1.23 7.79 2.88
N VAL A 56 -0.34 6.81 3.03
CA VAL A 56 0.05 6.27 4.35
C VAL A 56 0.82 7.33 5.14
N GLN A 57 1.68 8.10 4.46
CA GLN A 57 2.45 9.18 5.04
C GLN A 57 2.50 10.39 4.12
N LEU A 58 2.28 11.57 4.70
CA LEU A 58 2.30 12.85 4.00
C LEU A 58 3.68 13.52 4.01
N THR A 59 4.61 13.00 4.82
CA THR A 59 5.95 13.54 5.03
C THR A 59 7.01 12.54 4.59
N ALA A 60 8.14 13.02 4.08
CA ALA A 60 9.27 12.14 3.78
C ALA A 60 9.77 11.45 5.07
N THR A 61 9.88 10.12 5.02
CA THR A 61 10.37 9.27 6.11
C THR A 61 11.82 8.88 5.99
N GLN A 62 12.43 9.14 4.85
CA GLN A 62 13.75 8.69 4.47
C GLN A 62 14.51 9.85 3.84
N THR A 63 15.76 10.01 4.25
CA THR A 63 16.71 10.98 3.68
C THR A 63 17.76 10.29 2.81
N ASN A 64 18.03 9.00 3.03
CA ASN A 64 18.91 8.20 2.18
C ASN A 64 18.22 7.69 0.90
N SER A 65 18.92 7.04 -0.02
CA SER A 65 18.33 6.45 -1.24
C SER A 65 18.18 4.92 -1.18
N SER A 66 18.71 4.27 -0.14
CA SER A 66 18.85 2.81 -0.06
C SER A 66 17.73 2.10 0.70
N ASP A 67 17.07 2.74 1.65
CA ASP A 67 16.16 2.06 2.58
C ASP A 67 14.71 2.00 2.08
N CYS A 68 14.44 2.49 0.87
CA CYS A 68 13.07 2.59 0.37
C CYS A 68 12.38 1.23 0.24
N GLY A 69 13.14 0.19 -0.11
CA GLY A 69 12.61 -1.18 -0.14
C GLY A 69 12.25 -1.69 1.26
N LEU A 70 13.04 -1.34 2.28
CA LEU A 70 12.76 -1.73 3.67
C LEU A 70 11.50 -1.03 4.21
N TRP A 71 11.32 0.25 3.88
CA TRP A 71 10.09 0.97 4.22
C TRP A 71 8.84 0.33 3.61
N VAL A 72 8.92 -0.06 2.33
CA VAL A 72 7.82 -0.75 1.65
C VAL A 72 7.51 -2.09 2.33
N LEU A 73 8.54 -2.89 2.60
CA LEU A 73 8.37 -4.20 3.24
C LEU A 73 7.82 -4.09 4.66
N ALA A 74 8.35 -3.17 5.47
CA ALA A 74 7.86 -2.93 6.83
C ALA A 74 6.39 -2.52 6.83
N GLN A 75 5.99 -1.62 5.92
CA GLN A 75 4.60 -1.20 5.82
C GLN A 75 3.67 -2.31 5.32
N ILE A 76 4.12 -3.16 4.38
CA ILE A 76 3.36 -4.35 3.98
C ILE A 76 3.18 -5.29 5.18
N ALA A 77 4.24 -5.54 5.95
CA ALA A 77 4.19 -6.46 7.09
C ALA A 77 3.18 -6.00 8.16
N VAL A 78 3.16 -4.73 8.52
CA VAL A 78 2.22 -4.22 9.55
C VAL A 78 0.78 -4.17 9.05
N VAL A 79 0.55 -3.88 7.76
CA VAL A 79 -0.79 -3.93 7.15
C VAL A 79 -1.33 -5.36 7.15
N LEU A 80 -0.49 -6.35 6.85
CA LEU A 80 -0.86 -7.77 6.93
C LEU A 80 -1.15 -8.23 8.36
N GLN A 81 -0.59 -7.56 9.37
CA GLN A 81 -0.89 -7.80 10.78
C GLN A 81 -2.13 -7.03 11.28
N GLY A 82 -2.75 -6.19 10.45
CA GLY A 82 -3.94 -5.40 10.80
C GLY A 82 -3.66 -4.03 11.41
N TYR A 83 -2.43 -3.52 11.29
CA TYR A 83 -2.05 -2.17 11.71
C TYR A 83 -2.01 -1.20 10.52
N ASP A 84 -2.35 0.06 10.75
CA ASP A 84 -2.41 1.08 9.70
C ASP A 84 -1.02 1.58 9.26
N THR A 85 -0.06 1.69 10.18
CA THR A 85 1.27 2.28 9.93
C THR A 85 2.35 1.61 10.78
N THR A 86 3.61 1.68 10.35
CA THR A 86 4.73 1.05 11.07
C THR A 86 5.14 1.79 12.35
N GLY A 87 4.90 3.11 12.43
CA GLY A 87 5.46 3.96 13.50
C GLY A 87 6.99 4.06 13.53
N LEU A 88 7.69 3.43 12.58
CA LEU A 88 9.15 3.41 12.51
C LEU A 88 9.71 4.76 12.08
N GLN A 89 10.96 5.04 12.49
CA GLN A 89 11.76 6.17 12.06
C GLN A 89 12.95 5.69 11.21
N GLU A 90 13.60 6.59 10.48
CA GLU A 90 14.74 6.24 9.63
C GLU A 90 15.87 5.54 10.40
N LYS A 91 16.12 5.95 11.64
CA LYS A 91 17.10 5.30 12.54
C LYS A 91 16.80 3.82 12.82
N ASP A 92 15.53 3.43 12.72
CA ASP A 92 15.09 2.06 13.00
C ASP A 92 15.31 1.15 11.77
N MET A 93 15.46 1.71 10.57
CA MET A 93 15.64 0.94 9.32
C MET A 93 16.92 0.09 9.33
N ALA A 94 17.97 0.57 9.99
CA ALA A 94 19.21 -0.20 10.14
C ALA A 94 18.97 -1.51 10.93
N LEU A 95 18.08 -1.47 11.94
CA LEU A 95 17.70 -2.64 12.73
C LEU A 95 16.71 -3.52 11.97
N SER A 96 15.83 -2.94 11.16
CA SER A 96 14.85 -3.68 10.36
C SER A 96 15.47 -4.62 9.33
N ARG A 97 16.73 -4.37 8.90
CA ARG A 97 17.45 -5.23 7.94
C ARG A 97 17.69 -6.66 8.42
N SER A 98 17.74 -6.90 9.73
CA SER A 98 17.93 -8.25 10.28
C SER A 98 16.62 -9.00 10.51
N TYR A 99 15.49 -8.30 10.44
CA TYR A 99 14.16 -8.83 10.75
C TYR A 99 13.31 -9.12 9.50
N LEU A 100 13.61 -8.44 8.38
CA LEU A 100 12.99 -8.60 7.06
C LEU A 100 13.87 -9.44 6.14
#